data_AF-A0A7R9H158-F1
#
_entry.id   AF-A0A7R9H158-F1
#
_cell.length_a   1.000
_cell.length_b   1.000
_cell.length_c   1.000
_cell.angle_alpha   90.00
_cell.angle_beta   90.00
_cell.angle_gamma   90.00
#
_symmetry.space_group_name_H-M   'P 1'
#
loop_
_entity.id
_entity.type
_entity.pdbx_description
1 polymer ?
#
loop_
_entity_poly.entity_id
_entity_poly.type
_entity_poly.pdbx_seq_one_letter_code
_entity_poly.pdbx_strand_id
1 'polypeptide(L)'
;MYNFGARRHGTIQLYTASKVVNKISDTVLAAPNVQRFIHSQDQHFDIVVVHDVAHMAFLGLAHKFNAPIIRIVNFAGYEWTFLEQGNPSVVSYNPHYLTGIEGEMSYWEKTENAYMILYELLLMDYFYIPVQEAIMRKYFGASVPSVSKLNSNTALILWCVDDVLSHHRPLLPNVIRVGGMHIKKPKKLPQTLQYLETDDSLLD
;
A
#
# COMPACT_ATOMS: atom_id res chain seq x y z
N MET A 1 -29.82 8.18 -2.72
CA MET A 1 -30.08 7.91 -1.30
C MET A 1 -28.75 7.77 -0.59
N TYR A 2 -28.49 8.64 0.39
CA TYR A 2 -27.24 8.75 1.13
C TYR A 2 -26.99 7.49 1.98
N ASN A 3 -26.00 6.68 1.62
CA ASN A 3 -25.79 5.37 2.24
C ASN A 3 -24.95 5.50 3.54
N PHE A 4 -25.60 5.94 4.62
CA PHE A 4 -25.00 6.07 5.95
C PHE A 4 -24.42 4.76 6.51
N GLY A 5 -24.83 3.61 5.97
CA GLY A 5 -24.28 2.29 6.32
C GLY A 5 -22.80 2.16 5.97
N ALA A 6 -22.37 2.61 4.79
CA ALA A 6 -20.99 2.46 4.33
C ALA A 6 -19.97 3.16 5.24
N ARG A 7 -20.34 4.31 5.83
CA ARG A 7 -19.45 5.11 6.70
C ARG A 7 -19.14 4.46 8.06
N ARG A 8 -20.12 3.79 8.70
CA ARG A 8 -19.86 3.02 9.96
C ARG A 8 -19.07 1.75 9.69
N HIS A 9 -19.24 1.13 8.51
CA HIS A 9 -18.47 -0.05 8.12
C HIS A 9 -17.02 0.30 7.77
N GLY A 10 -16.78 1.38 7.02
CA GLY A 10 -15.43 1.78 6.58
C GLY A 10 -14.48 2.16 7.73
N THR A 11 -14.97 2.87 8.76
CA THR A 11 -14.15 3.26 9.93
C THR A 11 -13.80 2.07 10.83
N ILE A 12 -14.77 1.18 11.08
CA ILE A 12 -14.54 -0.09 11.79
C ILE A 12 -13.58 -0.98 10.99
N GLN A 13 -13.70 -0.98 9.67
CA GLN A 13 -12.83 -1.75 8.77
C GLN A 13 -11.39 -1.22 8.78
N LEU A 14 -11.16 0.09 8.71
CA LEU A 14 -9.84 0.71 8.84
C LEU A 14 -9.18 0.40 10.18
N TYR A 15 -9.92 0.60 11.28
CA TYR A 15 -9.41 0.31 12.61
C TYR A 15 -9.07 -1.18 12.79
N THR A 16 -9.95 -2.07 12.33
CA THR A 16 -9.71 -3.52 12.41
C THR A 16 -8.53 -3.93 11.53
N ALA A 17 -8.45 -3.43 10.30
CA ALA A 17 -7.32 -3.65 9.40
C ALA A 17 -6.00 -3.18 10.03
N SER A 18 -5.98 -2.00 10.66
CA SER A 18 -4.78 -1.50 11.33
C SER A 18 -4.27 -2.44 12.42
N LYS A 19 -5.15 -3.05 13.22
CA LYS A 19 -4.77 -4.04 14.24
C LYS A 19 -4.17 -5.29 13.62
N VAL A 20 -4.76 -5.79 12.53
CA VAL A 20 -4.25 -6.95 11.80
C VAL A 20 -2.85 -6.64 11.24
N VAL A 21 -2.70 -5.49 10.57
CA VAL A 21 -1.41 -5.08 10.01
C VAL A 21 -0.35 -4.89 11.10
N ASN A 22 -0.69 -4.24 12.23
CA ASN A 22 0.20 -4.10 13.38
C ASN A 22 0.64 -5.46 13.92
N LYS A 23 -0.30 -6.41 14.04
CA LYS A 23 0.00 -7.76 14.52
C LYS A 23 0.90 -8.53 13.55
N ILE A 24 0.66 -8.40 12.24
CA ILE A 24 1.50 -9.00 11.20
C ILE A 24 2.91 -8.41 11.27
N SER A 25 3.06 -7.09 11.30
CA SER A 25 4.37 -6.43 11.41
C SER A 25 5.15 -6.93 12.63
N ASP A 26 4.52 -6.97 13.80
CA ASP A 26 5.14 -7.46 15.04
C ASP A 26 5.51 -8.95 14.94
N THR A 27 4.62 -9.79 14.40
CA THR A 27 4.83 -11.23 14.31
C THR A 27 5.94 -11.58 13.33
N VAL A 28 5.97 -10.95 12.15
CA VAL A 28 7.00 -11.17 11.13
C VAL A 28 8.36 -10.71 11.63
N LEU A 29 8.44 -9.51 12.22
CA LEU A 29 9.70 -9.01 12.76
C LEU A 29 10.18 -9.83 13.96
N ALA A 30 9.28 -10.36 14.79
CA ALA A 30 9.64 -11.25 15.90
C ALA A 30 10.20 -12.62 15.46
N ALA A 31 9.96 -13.04 14.22
CA ALA A 31 10.28 -14.39 13.79
C ALA A 31 11.80 -14.66 13.90
N PRO A 32 12.24 -15.81 14.46
CA PRO A 32 13.66 -16.05 14.74
C PRO A 32 14.58 -15.97 13.52
N ASN A 33 14.10 -16.39 12.35
CA ASN A 33 14.82 -16.26 11.08
C ASN A 33 14.96 -14.80 10.64
N VAL A 34 13.93 -13.98 10.84
CA VAL A 34 13.97 -12.54 10.54
C VAL A 34 14.87 -11.81 11.54
N GLN A 35 14.85 -12.17 12.82
CA GLN A 35 15.77 -11.62 13.82
C GLN A 35 17.24 -11.95 13.50
N ARG A 36 17.53 -13.21 13.12
CA ARG A 36 18.88 -13.58 12.63
C ARG A 36 19.30 -12.74 11.43
N PHE A 37 18.38 -12.52 10.50
CA PHE A 37 18.60 -11.68 9.32
C PHE A 37 18.89 -10.22 9.70
N ILE A 38 18.07 -9.61 10.56
CA ILE A 38 18.24 -8.22 11.02
C ILE A 38 19.56 -8.04 11.79
N HIS A 39 19.99 -9.04 12.55
CA HIS A 39 21.23 -8.97 13.33
C HIS A 39 22.49 -9.42 12.58
N SER A 40 22.35 -10.00 11.39
CA SER A 40 23.48 -10.37 10.53
C SER A 40 24.35 -9.15 10.22
N GLN A 41 25.66 -9.35 10.13
CA GLN A 41 26.64 -8.29 9.86
C GLN A 41 27.44 -8.56 8.57
N ASP A 42 27.28 -9.75 8.02
CA ASP A 42 27.95 -10.30 6.84
C ASP A 42 27.13 -10.13 5.55
N GLN A 43 25.89 -9.66 5.66
CA GLN A 43 24.99 -9.47 4.53
C GLN A 43 24.88 -8.00 4.14
N HIS A 44 25.00 -7.75 2.84
CA HIS A 44 24.88 -6.43 2.23
C HIS A 44 23.86 -6.50 1.10
N PHE A 45 23.06 -5.45 0.97
CA PHE A 45 22.03 -5.33 -0.07
C PHE A 45 22.07 -3.93 -0.66
N ASP A 46 21.96 -3.84 -1.98
CA ASP A 46 21.92 -2.55 -2.67
C ASP A 46 20.55 -1.88 -2.60
N ILE A 47 19.49 -2.67 -2.39
CA ILE A 47 18.09 -2.22 -2.43
C ILE A 47 17.26 -3.02 -1.42
N VAL A 48 16.34 -2.33 -0.74
CA VAL A 48 15.31 -2.94 0.08
C VAL A 48 13.96 -2.81 -0.62
N VAL A 49 13.36 -3.95 -0.96
CA VAL A 49 12.02 -3.98 -1.57
C VAL A 49 10.99 -4.35 -0.50
N VAL A 50 10.02 -3.48 -0.27
CA VAL A 50 8.93 -3.70 0.69
C VAL A 50 7.59 -3.73 -0.01
N HIS A 51 6.79 -4.74 0.33
CA HIS A 51 5.39 -4.75 -0.04
C HIS A 51 4.61 -3.81 0.88
N ASP A 52 3.87 -2.90 0.27
CA ASP A 52 3.30 -1.75 0.93
C ASP A 52 1.79 -1.91 1.11
N VAL A 53 1.45 -2.51 2.25
CA VAL A 53 0.10 -2.54 2.83
C VAL A 53 0.18 -1.92 4.22
N ALA A 54 0.63 -0.66 4.25
CA ALA A 54 0.82 0.10 5.49
C ALA A 54 1.88 -0.48 6.46
N HIS A 55 2.73 -1.40 6.04
CA HIS A 55 3.76 -2.01 6.89
C HIS A 55 5.01 -1.13 7.10
N MET A 56 4.81 0.06 7.67
CA MET A 56 5.86 1.05 7.94
C MET A 56 7.03 0.49 8.77
N ALA A 57 6.78 -0.49 9.64
CA ALA A 57 7.82 -1.05 10.50
C ALA A 57 8.95 -1.75 9.72
N PHE A 58 8.68 -2.23 8.49
CA PHE A 58 9.71 -2.85 7.65
C PHE A 58 10.68 -1.84 7.04
N LEU A 59 10.37 -0.54 7.05
CA LEU A 59 11.29 0.49 6.57
C LEU A 59 12.60 0.51 7.39
N GLY A 60 12.59 -0.02 8.62
CA GLY A 60 13.80 -0.21 9.44
C GLY A 60 14.88 -1.05 8.74
N LEU A 61 14.51 -1.91 7.78
CA LEU A 61 15.46 -2.65 6.94
C LEU A 61 16.34 -1.72 6.11
N ALA A 62 15.79 -0.60 5.64
CA ALA A 62 16.55 0.41 4.89
C ALA A 62 17.64 1.05 5.75
N HIS A 63 17.34 1.30 7.03
CA HIS A 63 18.33 1.77 7.99
C HIS A 63 19.38 0.71 8.28
N LYS A 64 18.94 -0.54 8.51
CA LYS A 64 19.83 -1.67 8.81
C LYS A 64 20.87 -1.91 7.71
N PHE A 65 20.46 -1.88 6.45
CA PHE A 65 21.33 -2.15 5.31
C PHE A 65 21.88 -0.90 4.64
N ASN A 66 21.52 0.29 5.12
CA ASN A 66 21.87 1.57 4.52
C ASN A 66 21.58 1.60 3.00
N ALA A 67 20.39 1.14 2.62
CA ALA A 67 19.98 0.96 1.25
C ALA A 67 18.67 1.72 0.94
N PRO A 68 18.50 2.23 -0.30
CA PRO A 68 17.27 2.87 -0.73
C PRO A 68 16.08 1.89 -0.74
N ILE A 69 14.88 2.45 -0.64
CA ILE A 69 13.64 1.68 -0.57
C ILE A 69 12.94 1.69 -1.93
N ILE A 70 12.49 0.51 -2.37
CA ILE A 70 11.48 0.35 -3.41
C ILE A 70 10.20 -0.17 -2.77
N ARG A 71 9.08 0.54 -2.96
CA ARG A 71 7.77 0.16 -2.44
C ARG A 71 6.94 -0.51 -3.53
N ILE A 72 6.34 -1.65 -3.24
CA ILE A 72 5.36 -2.29 -4.11
C ILE A 72 3.97 -2.05 -3.53
N VAL A 73 3.17 -1.23 -4.20
CA VAL A 73 1.83 -0.84 -3.73
C VAL A 73 0.78 -1.62 -4.51
N ASN A 74 0.02 -2.47 -3.80
CA ASN A 74 -1.06 -3.28 -4.39
C ASN A 74 -2.42 -2.79 -3.90
N PHE A 75 -2.92 -1.70 -4.47
CA PHE A 75 -4.31 -1.23 -4.35
C PHE A 75 -4.46 0.01 -5.24
N ALA A 76 -5.66 0.62 -5.32
CA ALA A 76 -5.82 2.00 -5.83
C ALA A 76 -4.96 3.04 -5.07
N GLY A 77 -4.29 2.59 -4.00
CA GLY A 77 -3.32 3.29 -3.19
C GLY A 77 -4.01 4.13 -2.12
N TYR A 78 -3.45 4.11 -0.92
CA TYR A 78 -3.84 5.05 0.12
C TYR A 78 -3.30 6.42 -0.29
N GLU A 79 -4.13 7.46 -0.21
CA GLU A 79 -3.74 8.80 -0.66
C GLU A 79 -2.50 9.29 0.10
N TRP A 80 -2.43 8.91 1.37
CA TRP A 80 -1.30 9.07 2.26
C TRP A 80 0.04 8.56 1.68
N THR A 81 0.07 7.39 1.01
CA THR A 81 1.32 6.79 0.48
C THR A 81 2.00 7.68 -0.55
N PHE A 82 1.19 8.32 -1.40
CA PHE A 82 1.65 9.20 -2.46
C PHE A 82 1.99 10.59 -1.92
N LEU A 83 1.16 11.11 -1.02
CA LEU A 83 1.35 12.41 -0.38
C LEU A 83 2.67 12.49 0.39
N GLU A 84 3.06 11.44 1.12
CA GLU A 84 4.33 11.42 1.85
C GLU A 84 5.56 11.47 0.94
N GLN A 85 5.40 11.14 -0.33
CA GLN A 85 6.46 11.20 -1.35
C GLN A 85 6.37 12.47 -2.19
N GLY A 86 5.55 13.44 -1.78
CA GLY A 86 5.37 14.71 -2.46
C GLY A 86 4.53 14.64 -3.73
N ASN A 87 3.86 13.51 -4.00
CA ASN A 87 2.97 13.43 -5.15
C ASN A 87 1.76 14.35 -4.93
N PRO A 88 1.36 15.12 -5.95
CA PRO A 88 0.16 15.95 -5.86
C PRO A 88 -1.08 15.08 -5.63
N SER A 89 -1.84 15.43 -4.59
CA SER A 89 -3.18 14.94 -4.36
C SER A 89 -4.18 16.00 -4.77
N VAL A 90 -5.17 15.63 -5.56
CA VAL A 90 -6.29 16.53 -5.82
C VAL A 90 -7.57 15.81 -5.47
N VAL A 91 -7.99 16.16 -4.27
CA VAL A 91 -9.19 15.74 -3.57
C VAL A 91 -10.47 15.94 -4.40
N SER A 92 -10.47 16.84 -5.38
CA SER A 92 -11.67 17.14 -6.18
C SER A 92 -11.87 16.24 -7.40
N TYR A 93 -10.89 15.41 -7.78
CA TYR A 93 -11.03 14.46 -8.89
C TYR A 93 -10.63 13.03 -8.55
N ASN A 94 -9.85 12.80 -7.48
CA ASN A 94 -9.47 11.44 -7.09
C ASN A 94 -10.39 10.94 -5.96
N PRO A 95 -11.38 10.07 -6.25
CA PRO A 95 -12.26 9.55 -5.22
C PRO A 95 -11.47 8.65 -4.26
N HIS A 96 -11.68 8.85 -2.97
CA HIS A 96 -11.15 8.04 -1.91
C HIS A 96 -11.82 6.67 -1.97
N TYR A 97 -11.03 5.60 -1.91
CA TYR A 97 -11.50 4.22 -2.14
C TYR A 97 -12.65 3.78 -1.22
N LEU A 98 -12.78 4.35 -0.01
CA LEU A 98 -13.92 4.07 0.90
C LEU A 98 -15.22 4.80 0.56
N THR A 99 -15.21 5.76 -0.37
CA THR A 99 -16.42 6.51 -0.74
C THR A 99 -17.28 5.75 -1.75
N GLY A 100 -16.68 4.85 -2.53
CA GLY A 100 -17.37 4.12 -3.61
C GLY A 100 -17.87 5.02 -4.74
N ILE A 101 -17.32 6.23 -4.87
CA ILE A 101 -17.71 7.16 -5.93
C ILE A 101 -17.01 6.76 -7.23
N GLU A 102 -17.77 6.67 -8.31
CA GLU A 102 -17.30 6.38 -9.66
C GLU A 102 -17.64 7.55 -10.59
N GLY A 103 -16.71 7.92 -11.48
CA GLY A 103 -16.92 9.01 -12.44
C GLY A 103 -16.75 10.41 -11.84
N GLU A 104 -17.43 11.40 -12.43
CA GLU A 104 -17.31 12.80 -12.02
C GLU A 104 -18.04 13.09 -10.71
N MET A 105 -17.32 13.65 -9.73
CA MET A 105 -17.89 14.00 -8.43
C MET A 105 -18.69 15.32 -8.48
N SER A 106 -19.90 15.28 -7.95
CA SER A 106 -20.68 16.48 -7.61
C SER A 106 -20.02 17.30 -6.50
N TYR A 107 -20.49 18.53 -6.27
CA TYR A 107 -19.96 19.40 -5.20
C TYR A 107 -20.01 18.74 -3.81
N TRP A 108 -21.10 18.03 -3.50
CA TRP A 108 -21.26 17.37 -2.21
C TRP A 108 -20.38 16.13 -2.09
N GLU A 109 -20.24 15.36 -3.16
CA GLU A 109 -19.33 14.22 -3.24
C GLU A 109 -17.87 14.66 -3.09
N LYS A 110 -17.47 15.79 -3.69
CA LYS A 110 -16.13 16.39 -3.47
C LYS A 110 -15.90 16.76 -2.01
N THR A 111 -16.92 17.30 -1.34
CA THR A 111 -16.84 17.68 0.07
C THR A 111 -16.71 16.45 0.97
N GLU A 112 -17.50 15.41 0.70
CA GLU A 112 -17.39 14.11 1.38
C GLU A 112 -16.05 13.45 1.14
N ASN A 113 -15.55 13.49 -0.08
CA ASN A 113 -14.25 12.96 -0.44
C ASN A 113 -13.12 13.66 0.33
N ALA A 114 -13.17 14.99 0.39
CA ALA A 114 -12.23 15.79 1.17
C ALA A 114 -12.23 15.43 2.65
N TYR A 115 -13.42 15.26 3.22
CA TYR A 115 -13.55 14.83 4.61
C TYR A 115 -12.93 13.44 4.82
N MET A 116 -13.17 12.49 3.93
CA MET A 116 -12.65 11.13 4.06
C MET A 116 -11.12 11.08 3.93
N ILE A 117 -10.53 11.82 2.99
CA ILE A 117 -9.07 11.93 2.85
C ILE A 117 -8.45 12.56 4.10
N LEU A 118 -9.01 13.67 4.58
CA LEU A 118 -8.51 14.31 5.81
C LEU A 118 -8.61 13.38 7.01
N TYR A 119 -9.73 12.67 7.15
CA TYR A 119 -9.93 11.68 8.20
C TYR A 119 -8.88 10.56 8.15
N GLU A 120 -8.60 10.02 6.96
CA GLU A 120 -7.56 9.01 6.76
C GLU A 120 -6.18 9.54 7.16
N LEU A 121 -5.79 10.74 6.71
CA LEU A 121 -4.50 11.35 7.04
C LEU A 121 -4.33 11.52 8.55
N LEU A 122 -5.34 12.04 9.24
CA LEU A 122 -5.31 12.19 10.71
C LEU A 122 -5.23 10.83 11.42
N LEU A 123 -5.96 9.83 10.94
CA LEU A 123 -5.89 8.47 11.50
C LEU A 123 -4.47 7.90 11.35
N MET A 124 -3.85 8.08 10.18
CA MET A 124 -2.51 7.60 9.91
C MET A 124 -1.47 8.27 10.79
N ASP A 125 -1.43 9.60 10.80
CA ASP A 125 -0.40 10.38 11.50
C ASP A 125 -0.47 10.23 13.02
N TYR A 126 -1.67 10.23 13.59
CA TYR A 126 -1.84 10.26 15.05
C TYR A 126 -2.02 8.89 15.71
N PHE A 127 -2.52 7.89 14.98
CA PHE A 127 -2.82 6.58 15.58
C PHE A 127 -2.03 5.44 14.97
N TYR A 128 -1.76 5.47 13.65
CA TYR A 128 -1.18 4.32 12.97
C TYR A 128 0.35 4.35 12.93
N ILE A 129 0.93 5.43 12.38
CA ILE A 129 2.37 5.61 12.23
C ILE A 129 3.09 5.51 13.58
N PRO A 130 2.62 6.12 14.69
CA PRO A 130 3.29 5.99 15.98
C PRO A 130 3.39 4.54 16.47
N VAL A 131 2.37 3.72 16.21
CA VAL A 131 2.38 2.30 16.58
C VAL A 131 3.38 1.52 15.73
N GLN A 132 3.38 1.74 14.41
CA GLN A 132 4.36 1.09 13.54
C GLN A 132 5.79 1.54 13.83
N GLU A 133 6.01 2.81 14.16
CA GLU A 133 7.32 3.32 14.56
C GLU A 133 7.80 2.70 15.87
N ALA A 134 6.89 2.50 16.84
CA ALA A 134 7.21 1.77 18.07
C ALA A 134 7.60 0.31 17.79
N ILE A 135 6.88 -0.37 16.90
CA ILE A 135 7.24 -1.73 16.44
C ILE A 135 8.61 -1.71 15.74
N MET A 136 8.87 -0.75 14.87
CA MET A 136 10.17 -0.60 14.20
C MET A 136 11.31 -0.43 15.20
N ARG A 137 11.19 0.50 16.14
CA ARG A 137 12.20 0.75 17.18
C ARG A 137 12.43 -0.45 18.09
N LYS A 138 11.38 -1.24 18.36
CA LYS A 138 11.47 -2.48 19.15
C LYS A 138 12.43 -3.51 18.51
N TYR A 139 12.45 -3.64 17.18
CA TYR A 139 13.24 -4.66 16.49
C TYR A 139 14.54 -4.16 15.86
N PHE A 140 14.60 -2.88 15.47
CA PHE A 140 15.78 -2.28 14.84
C PHE A 140 16.60 -1.40 15.79
N GLY A 141 16.11 -1.19 17.02
CA GLY A 141 16.76 -0.37 18.04
C GLY A 141 16.29 1.09 18.03
N ALA A 142 16.58 1.82 19.11
CA ALA A 142 16.12 3.19 19.30
C ALA A 142 16.77 4.21 18.35
N SER A 143 17.91 3.87 17.73
CA SER A 143 18.64 4.74 16.81
C SER A 143 18.02 4.83 15.42
N VAL A 144 17.08 3.95 15.08
CA VAL A 144 16.40 3.98 13.78
C VAL A 144 15.71 5.35 13.58
N PRO A 145 15.82 5.98 12.39
CA PRO A 145 15.10 7.21 12.10
C PRO A 145 13.58 7.02 12.16
N SER A 146 12.83 8.12 12.20
CA SER A 146 11.37 8.06 12.14
C SER A 146 10.88 7.44 10.83
N VAL A 147 9.66 6.91 10.85
CA VAL A 147 9.00 6.35 9.66
C VAL A 147 8.98 7.38 8.52
N SER A 148 8.58 8.63 8.82
CA SER A 148 8.57 9.72 7.83
C SER A 148 9.95 9.97 7.22
N LYS A 149 11.02 9.94 8.02
CA LYS A 149 12.39 10.14 7.52
C LYS A 149 12.84 8.99 6.61
N LEU A 150 12.56 7.75 6.99
CA LEU A 150 12.88 6.59 6.15
C LEU A 150 12.05 6.59 4.87
N ASN A 151 10.79 7.02 4.96
CA ASN A 151 9.93 7.07 3.80
C ASN A 151 10.37 8.14 2.78
N SER A 152 10.94 9.26 3.25
CA SER A 152 11.56 10.25 2.36
C SER A 152 12.76 9.70 1.56
N ASN A 153 13.31 8.55 1.95
CA ASN A 153 14.37 7.83 1.23
C ASN A 153 13.82 6.75 0.26
N THR A 154 12.54 6.82 -0.10
CA THR A 154 11.95 5.96 -1.13
C THR A 154 12.44 6.39 -2.50
N ALA A 155 13.20 5.52 -3.17
CA ALA A 155 13.72 5.78 -4.51
C ALA A 155 12.66 5.53 -5.59
N LEU A 156 11.78 4.56 -5.37
CA LEU A 156 10.79 4.14 -6.36
C LEU A 156 9.52 3.55 -5.72
N ILE A 157 8.36 3.89 -6.26
CA ILE A 157 7.11 3.19 -6.05
C ILE A 157 6.77 2.40 -7.32
N LEU A 158 6.61 1.11 -7.16
CA LEU A 158 5.99 0.21 -8.12
C LEU A 158 4.51 0.10 -7.79
N TRP A 159 3.68 0.79 -8.55
CA TRP A 159 2.24 0.83 -8.34
C TRP A 159 1.54 -0.21 -9.21
N CYS A 160 1.05 -1.28 -8.59
CA CYS A 160 0.47 -2.44 -9.27
C CYS A 160 -0.97 -2.20 -9.69
N VAL A 161 -1.19 -1.23 -10.57
CA VAL A 161 -2.50 -0.90 -11.16
C VAL A 161 -2.44 -0.96 -12.68
N ASP A 162 -3.61 -1.20 -13.26
CA ASP A 162 -3.82 -1.10 -14.69
C ASP A 162 -4.23 0.33 -15.07
N ASP A 163 -3.71 0.84 -16.18
CA ASP A 163 -3.98 2.21 -16.62
C ASP A 163 -5.42 2.45 -17.06
N VAL A 164 -6.12 1.41 -17.53
CA VAL A 164 -7.52 1.49 -17.96
C VAL A 164 -8.44 1.45 -16.76
N LEU A 165 -8.09 0.67 -15.73
CA LEU A 165 -8.94 0.45 -14.54
C LEU A 165 -8.69 1.47 -13.42
N SER A 166 -7.64 2.29 -13.52
CA SER A 166 -7.27 3.25 -12.47
C SER A 166 -7.60 4.69 -12.86
N HIS A 167 -7.99 5.48 -11.87
CA HIS A 167 -8.20 6.91 -12.06
C HIS A 167 -6.88 7.59 -12.49
N HIS A 168 -6.96 8.45 -13.50
CA HIS A 168 -5.83 9.29 -13.88
C HIS A 168 -5.50 10.25 -12.75
N ARG A 169 -4.25 10.20 -12.28
CA ARG A 169 -3.70 11.12 -11.30
C ARG A 169 -2.31 11.56 -11.73
N PRO A 170 -1.93 12.82 -11.47
CA PRO A 170 -0.56 13.27 -11.63
C PRO A 170 0.34 12.48 -10.69
N LEU A 171 1.41 11.94 -11.25
CA LEU A 171 2.41 11.17 -10.54
C LEU A 171 3.77 11.80 -10.77
N LEU A 172 4.60 11.79 -9.73
CA LEU A 172 6.00 12.12 -9.84
C LEU A 172 6.76 10.99 -10.56
N PRO A 173 7.92 11.27 -11.18
CA PRO A 173 8.69 10.27 -11.94
C PRO A 173 9.15 9.06 -11.13
N ASN A 174 9.19 9.17 -9.79
CA ASN A 174 9.51 8.06 -8.89
C ASN A 174 8.34 7.08 -8.69
N VAL A 175 7.22 7.24 -9.40
CA VAL A 175 6.09 6.31 -9.37
C VAL A 175 5.91 5.67 -10.75
N ILE A 176 6.18 4.37 -10.83
CA ILE A 176 6.02 3.58 -12.06
C ILE A 176 4.83 2.65 -11.90
N ARG A 177 3.92 2.70 -12.86
CA ARG A 177 2.76 1.80 -12.91
C ARG A 177 3.17 0.46 -13.52
N VAL A 178 2.87 -0.63 -12.83
CA VAL A 178 3.31 -1.99 -13.17
C VAL A 178 2.18 -3.01 -13.01
N GLY A 179 1.04 -2.75 -13.66
CA GLY A 179 -0.06 -3.69 -13.73
C GLY A 179 0.36 -5.06 -14.30
N GLY A 180 -0.26 -6.15 -13.80
CA GLY A 180 -0.09 -7.46 -14.40
C GLY A 180 1.28 -8.13 -14.22
N MET A 181 2.15 -7.68 -13.31
CA MET A 181 3.47 -8.31 -13.07
C MET A 181 3.43 -9.82 -12.77
N HIS A 182 2.29 -10.34 -12.29
CA HIS A 182 2.11 -11.75 -11.99
C HIS A 182 1.67 -12.59 -13.21
N ILE A 183 1.25 -11.95 -14.31
CA ILE A 183 0.74 -12.62 -15.51
C ILE A 183 1.91 -13.23 -16.27
N LYS A 184 1.87 -14.56 -16.42
CA LYS A 184 2.83 -15.32 -17.22
C LYS A 184 2.28 -15.54 -18.62
N LYS A 185 3.17 -15.84 -19.57
CA LYS A 185 2.75 -16.29 -20.90
C LYS A 185 1.80 -17.48 -20.75
N PRO A 186 0.63 -17.47 -21.44
CA PRO A 186 -0.32 -18.55 -21.35
C PRO A 186 0.34 -19.86 -21.76
N LYS A 187 0.09 -20.91 -20.97
CA LYS A 187 0.51 -22.28 -21.27
C LYS A 187 -0.72 -23.03 -21.79
N LYS A 188 -0.50 -24.05 -22.65
CA LYS A 188 -1.58 -24.94 -23.07
C LYS A 188 -2.27 -25.52 -21.84
N LEU A 189 -3.61 -25.59 -21.87
CA LEU A 189 -4.35 -26.24 -20.81
C LEU A 189 -3.95 -27.72 -20.71
N PRO A 190 -3.90 -28.28 -19.49
CA PRO A 190 -3.81 -29.73 -19.29
C PRO A 190 -4.89 -30.45 -20.08
N GLN A 191 -4.61 -31.66 -20.58
CA GLN A 191 -5.56 -32.44 -21.40
C GLN A 191 -6.95 -32.59 -20.74
N THR A 192 -6.99 -32.70 -19.43
CA THR A 192 -8.23 -32.79 -18.64
C THR A 192 -9.09 -31.53 -18.68
N LEU A 193 -8.54 -30.38 -19.08
CA LEU A 193 -9.22 -29.08 -19.13
C LEU A 193 -9.34 -28.53 -20.55
N GLN A 194 -8.85 -29.25 -21.57
CA GLN A 194 -8.91 -28.80 -22.97
C GLN A 194 -10.34 -28.67 -23.50
N TYR A 195 -11.32 -29.34 -22.89
CA TYR A 195 -12.73 -29.16 -23.27
C TYR A 195 -13.24 -27.72 -23.05
N LEU A 196 -12.59 -26.95 -22.16
CA LEU A 196 -12.90 -25.53 -21.92
C LEU A 196 -12.39 -24.60 -23.03
N GLU A 197 -11.44 -25.03 -23.86
CA GLU A 197 -10.98 -24.25 -25.04
C GLU A 197 -11.95 -24.36 -26.23
N THR A 198 -12.83 -25.37 -26.22
CA THR A 198 -13.75 -25.69 -27.33
C THR A 198 -15.19 -25.26 -27.11
N ASP A 199 -15.51 -24.70 -25.94
CA ASP A 199 -16.88 -24.35 -25.58
C ASP A 199 -17.12 -22.84 -25.67
N ASP A 200 -17.28 -22.34 -26.90
CA ASP A 200 -17.65 -20.94 -27.19
C ASP A 200 -19.07 -20.58 -26.69
N SER A 201 -19.86 -21.57 -26.22
CA SER A 201 -21.22 -21.34 -25.71
C SER A 201 -21.29 -20.66 -24.34
N LEU A 202 -20.14 -20.44 -23.70
CA LEU A 202 -20.02 -19.79 -22.39
C LEU A 202 -19.65 -18.29 -22.46
N LEU A 203 -19.51 -17.74 -23.68
CA LEU A 203 -19.14 -16.33 -23.92
C LEU A 203 -20.31 -15.44 -24.38
N ASP A 204 -21.54 -15.98 -24.42
CA ASP A 204 -22.81 -15.23 -24.62
C ASP A 204 -23.55 -15.03 -23.29
#